data_AF-A0A4Q0M3S7-F1
#
_entry.id   AF-A0A4Q0M3S7-F1
#
_cell.length_a   1.000
_cell.length_b   1.000
_cell.length_c   1.000
_cell.angle_alpha   90.00
_cell.angle_beta   90.00
_cell.angle_gamma   90.00
#
_symmetry.space_group_name_H-M   'P 1'
#
loop_
_entity.id
_entity.type
_entity.pdbx_description
1 polymer ?
#
loop_
_entity_poly.entity_id
_entity_poly.type
_entity_poly.pdbx_seq_one_letter_code
_entity_poly.pdbx_strand_id
1 'polypeptide(L)'
;MNDTATKDLSATERRVAAAKANADHLGERVERRARETRDDRAAADRERKRQAKALRRDLRPRTSDGVGPTPHTRRQRRDSGLQAMMNAGLIWPEMRDAAAEIEEVFHAQTAGLMAKGRDYGAARGRSTASVNDRLSLAYALRYKPWADELSAAYKAGGRPALAITVAIVIDDMTLTQAERDFHMRRIVIQHIVRRSLLRYAEISRRVAPGATERLDREHPDAARGARIPLAA
;
A
#
# COMPACT_ATOMS: atom_id res chain seq x y z
N MET A 1 70.26 28.52 56.36
CA MET A 1 68.80 28.73 56.28
C MET A 1 68.40 28.59 54.82
N ASN A 2 67.87 27.43 54.39
CA ASN A 2 67.08 27.21 53.16
C ASN A 2 66.96 25.69 52.86
N ASP A 3 66.50 24.88 53.82
CA ASP A 3 66.40 23.41 53.65
C ASP A 3 65.01 22.84 53.97
N THR A 4 64.05 23.70 54.31
CA THR A 4 62.66 23.34 54.60
C THR A 4 61.76 23.44 53.37
N ALA A 5 62.08 24.30 52.40
CA ALA A 5 61.22 24.54 51.22
C ALA A 5 61.20 23.37 50.21
N THR A 6 62.28 22.59 50.10
CA THR A 6 62.40 21.46 49.17
C THR A 6 61.70 20.19 49.66
N LYS A 7 61.53 20.01 50.98
CA LYS A 7 60.78 18.86 51.55
C LYS A 7 59.26 19.02 51.45
N ASP A 8 58.75 20.25 51.54
CA ASP A 8 57.31 20.52 51.47
C ASP A 8 56.73 20.42 50.05
N LEU A 9 57.54 20.68 49.02
CA LEU A 9 57.16 20.44 47.61
C LEU A 9 56.89 18.94 47.35
N SER A 10 57.70 18.04 47.92
CA SER A 10 57.51 16.59 47.81
C SER A 10 56.26 16.08 48.52
N ALA A 11 55.86 16.71 49.63
CA ALA A 11 54.63 16.36 50.35
C ALA A 11 53.37 16.82 49.59
N THR A 12 53.46 17.99 48.94
CA THR A 12 52.37 18.56 48.15
C THR A 12 52.15 17.76 46.86
N GLU A 13 53.21 17.37 46.17
CA GLU A 13 53.15 16.49 44.99
C GLU A 13 52.53 15.13 45.31
N ARG A 14 52.89 14.53 46.44
CA ARG A 14 52.27 13.27 46.90
C ARG A 14 50.78 13.42 47.19
N ARG A 15 50.37 14.54 47.79
CA ARG A 15 48.94 14.84 48.03
C ARG A 15 48.17 15.03 46.74
N VAL A 16 48.74 15.74 45.77
CA VAL A 16 48.12 15.93 44.44
C VAL A 16 48.02 14.61 43.68
N ALA A 17 49.06 13.79 43.71
CA ALA A 17 49.04 12.45 43.09
C ALA A 17 48.00 11.53 43.74
N ALA A 18 47.91 11.53 45.07
CA ALA A 18 46.89 10.75 45.80
C ALA A 18 45.46 11.25 45.53
N ALA A 19 45.26 12.58 45.44
CA ALA A 19 43.97 13.17 45.10
C ALA A 19 43.55 12.81 43.66
N LYS A 20 44.48 12.82 42.71
CA LYS A 20 44.24 12.41 41.33
C LYS A 20 43.86 10.93 41.24
N ALA A 21 44.63 10.05 41.90
CA ALA A 21 44.31 8.62 41.93
C ALA A 21 42.93 8.33 42.57
N ASN A 22 42.55 9.08 43.62
CA ASN A 22 41.22 8.98 44.21
C ASN A 22 40.11 9.48 43.28
N ALA A 23 40.35 10.56 42.53
CA ALA A 23 39.40 11.09 41.56
C ALA A 23 39.18 10.10 40.38
N ASP A 24 40.25 9.52 39.87
CA ASP A 24 40.20 8.52 38.79
C ASP A 24 39.43 7.26 39.25
N HIS A 25 39.73 6.75 40.45
CA HIS A 25 39.01 5.62 41.03
C HIS A 25 37.52 5.91 41.30
N LEU A 26 37.18 7.14 41.67
CA LEU A 26 35.77 7.58 41.79
C LEU A 26 35.08 7.63 40.42
N GLY A 27 35.76 8.14 39.39
CA GLY A 27 35.28 8.15 38.01
C GLY A 27 34.93 6.75 37.52
N GLU A 28 35.83 5.78 37.69
CA GLU A 28 35.61 4.39 37.32
C GLU A 28 34.42 3.75 38.05
N ARG A 29 34.23 4.09 39.34
CA ARG A 29 33.07 3.60 40.11
C ARG A 29 31.75 4.18 39.62
N VAL A 30 31.73 5.46 39.26
CA VAL A 30 30.52 6.12 38.71
C VAL A 30 30.17 5.54 37.34
N GLU A 31 31.15 5.34 36.46
CA GLU A 31 30.91 4.74 35.14
C GLU A 31 30.41 3.30 35.23
N ARG A 32 31.02 2.49 36.10
CA ARG A 32 30.59 1.10 36.33
C ARG A 32 29.13 1.04 36.81
N ARG A 33 28.79 1.86 37.80
CA ARG A 33 27.41 1.97 38.31
C ARG A 33 26.45 2.45 37.24
N ALA A 34 26.87 3.40 36.39
CA ALA A 34 26.04 3.88 35.28
C ALA A 34 25.79 2.78 34.21
N ARG A 35 26.78 1.92 33.93
CA ARG A 35 26.62 0.77 33.03
C ARG A 35 25.68 -0.28 33.62
N GLU A 36 25.88 -0.67 34.88
CA GLU A 36 24.99 -1.59 35.60
C GLU A 36 23.54 -1.11 35.58
N THR A 37 23.31 0.18 35.87
CA THR A 37 21.96 0.76 35.87
C THR A 37 21.32 0.77 34.47
N ARG A 38 22.11 0.90 33.39
CA ARG A 38 21.61 0.82 32.01
C ARG A 38 21.22 -0.61 31.64
N ASP A 39 22.04 -1.58 32.02
CA ASP A 39 21.79 -3.00 31.75
C ASP A 39 20.57 -3.50 32.52
N ASP A 40 20.41 -3.10 33.78
CA ASP A 40 19.24 -3.40 34.60
C ASP A 40 17.96 -2.82 34.00
N ARG A 41 18.01 -1.56 33.53
CA ARG A 41 16.86 -0.93 32.84
C ARG A 41 16.52 -1.64 31.54
N ALA A 42 17.52 -2.04 30.76
CA ALA A 42 17.31 -2.78 29.52
C ALA A 42 16.72 -4.17 29.78
N ALA A 43 17.13 -4.86 30.85
CA ALA A 43 16.56 -6.13 31.26
C ALA A 43 15.10 -5.97 31.71
N ALA A 44 14.80 -4.96 32.53
CA ALA A 44 13.44 -4.65 32.97
C ALA A 44 12.51 -4.30 31.80
N ASP A 45 12.99 -3.56 30.79
CA ASP A 45 12.20 -3.24 29.59
C ASP A 45 11.90 -4.47 28.73
N ARG A 46 12.89 -5.37 28.57
CA ARG A 46 12.67 -6.66 27.88
C ARG A 46 11.63 -7.51 28.59
N GLU A 47 11.66 -7.55 29.92
CA GLU A 47 10.70 -8.30 30.72
C GLU A 47 9.29 -7.72 30.61
N ARG A 48 9.14 -6.39 30.72
CA ARG A 48 7.86 -5.71 30.47
C ARG A 48 7.30 -6.00 29.08
N LYS A 49 8.15 -6.00 28.05
CA LYS A 49 7.75 -6.35 26.67
C LYS A 49 7.29 -7.80 26.56
N ARG A 50 7.95 -8.74 27.24
CA ARG A 50 7.53 -10.15 27.30
C ARG A 50 6.18 -10.31 27.98
N GLN A 51 5.99 -9.67 29.13
CA GLN A 51 4.72 -9.67 29.87
C GLN A 51 3.59 -9.05 29.05
N ALA A 52 3.82 -7.90 28.41
CA ALA A 52 2.84 -7.27 27.53
C ALA A 52 2.48 -8.16 26.32
N LYS A 53 3.44 -8.90 25.76
CA LYS A 53 3.20 -9.85 24.67
C LYS A 53 2.37 -11.06 25.14
N ALA A 54 2.65 -11.58 26.33
CA ALA A 54 1.88 -12.66 26.93
C ALA A 54 0.43 -12.21 27.22
N LEU A 55 0.26 -11.04 27.85
CA LEU A 55 -1.05 -10.45 28.13
C LEU A 55 -1.85 -10.23 26.84
N ARG A 56 -1.22 -9.72 25.76
CA ARG A 56 -1.86 -9.58 24.44
C ARG A 56 -2.27 -10.91 23.82
N ARG A 57 -1.53 -11.99 24.10
CA ARG A 57 -1.88 -13.34 23.62
C ARG A 57 -3.10 -13.88 24.36
N ASP A 58 -3.18 -13.64 25.66
CA ASP A 58 -4.22 -14.17 26.53
C ASP A 58 -5.51 -13.32 26.46
N LEU A 59 -5.40 -12.01 26.28
CA LEU A 59 -6.52 -11.09 26.01
C LEU A 59 -7.02 -11.15 24.57
N ARG A 60 -6.33 -11.86 23.67
CA ARG A 60 -6.84 -12.09 22.33
C ARG A 60 -8.11 -12.94 22.48
N PRO A 61 -9.29 -12.45 22.07
CA PRO A 61 -10.53 -13.21 22.23
C PRO A 61 -10.34 -14.55 21.54
N ARG A 62 -10.32 -15.62 22.34
CA ARG A 62 -10.46 -17.00 21.86
C ARG A 62 -11.88 -17.06 21.35
N THR A 63 -12.08 -16.81 20.05
CA THR A 63 -13.34 -17.09 19.36
C THR A 63 -13.68 -18.53 19.69
N SER A 64 -14.68 -18.71 20.54
CA SER A 64 -15.03 -19.96 21.20
C SER A 64 -15.71 -20.96 20.28
N ASP A 65 -15.92 -20.62 19.01
CA ASP A 65 -16.49 -21.53 18.03
C ASP A 65 -15.53 -21.58 16.83
N GLY A 66 -15.14 -22.79 16.43
CA GLY A 66 -14.16 -23.11 15.41
C GLY A 66 -14.47 -22.67 13.97
N VAL A 67 -15.13 -21.53 13.79
CA VAL A 67 -15.24 -20.85 12.51
C VAL A 67 -14.02 -19.95 12.39
N GLY A 68 -12.92 -20.48 11.83
CA GLY A 68 -11.83 -19.64 11.35
C GLY A 68 -12.41 -18.52 10.46
N PRO A 69 -11.79 -17.31 10.42
CA PRO A 69 -12.32 -16.21 9.62
C PRO A 69 -12.58 -16.73 8.21
N THR A 70 -13.84 -16.63 7.77
CA THR A 70 -14.22 -16.99 6.40
C THR A 70 -13.28 -16.26 5.44
N PRO A 71 -12.95 -16.82 4.26
CA PRO A 71 -12.11 -16.16 3.26
C PRO A 71 -12.52 -14.70 3.01
N HIS A 72 -13.83 -14.41 3.12
CA HIS A 72 -14.44 -13.10 3.05
C HIS A 72 -13.95 -12.11 4.13
N THR A 73 -13.81 -12.55 5.38
CA THR A 73 -13.34 -11.74 6.53
C THR A 73 -11.82 -11.54 6.52
N ARG A 74 -11.06 -12.45 5.89
CA ARG A 74 -9.61 -12.27 5.64
C ARG A 74 -9.34 -11.28 4.51
N ARG A 75 -10.17 -11.24 3.47
CA ARG A 75 -10.11 -10.22 2.40
C ARG A 75 -10.39 -8.82 2.97
N GLN A 76 -11.39 -8.67 3.84
CA GLN A 76 -11.76 -7.38 4.46
C GLN A 76 -10.68 -6.70 5.31
N ARG A 77 -9.59 -7.38 5.68
CA ARG A 77 -8.52 -6.78 6.50
C ARG A 77 -7.32 -6.26 5.71
N ARG A 78 -7.28 -6.46 4.40
CA ARG A 78 -6.20 -5.94 3.55
C ARG A 78 -6.80 -4.89 2.64
N ASP A 79 -6.21 -3.69 2.65
CA ASP A 79 -6.53 -2.66 1.68
C ASP A 79 -6.46 -3.27 0.28
N SER A 80 -7.52 -3.06 -0.51
CA SER A 80 -7.55 -3.48 -1.90
C SER A 80 -6.44 -2.82 -2.70
N GLY A 81 -6.13 -3.36 -3.88
CA GLY A 81 -5.08 -2.78 -4.72
C GLY A 81 -5.34 -1.31 -5.03
N LEU A 82 -6.59 -0.97 -5.35
CA LEU A 82 -7.00 0.42 -5.59
C LEU A 82 -6.94 1.27 -4.32
N GLN A 83 -7.45 0.79 -3.18
CA GLN A 83 -7.40 1.52 -1.91
C GLN A 83 -5.96 1.79 -1.46
N ALA A 84 -5.07 0.80 -1.59
CA ALA A 84 -3.65 0.97 -1.27
C ALA A 84 -2.99 2.03 -2.17
N MET A 85 -3.35 2.11 -3.45
CA MET A 85 -2.85 3.14 -4.37
C MET A 85 -3.43 4.53 -4.06
N MET A 86 -4.69 4.63 -3.63
CA MET A 86 -5.30 5.87 -3.16
C MET A 86 -4.61 6.38 -1.89
N ASN A 87 -4.40 5.50 -0.90
CA ASN A 87 -3.70 5.81 0.35
C ASN A 87 -2.26 6.29 0.11
N ALA A 88 -1.61 5.79 -0.96
CA ALA A 88 -0.27 6.20 -1.38
C ALA A 88 -0.24 7.48 -2.24
N GLY A 89 -1.39 8.11 -2.52
CA GLY A 89 -1.47 9.32 -3.36
C GLY A 89 -1.18 9.08 -4.84
N LEU A 90 -1.26 7.83 -5.32
CA LEU A 90 -0.95 7.48 -6.71
C LEU A 90 -2.15 7.61 -7.66
N ILE A 91 -3.36 7.69 -7.10
CA ILE A 91 -4.63 7.81 -7.82
C ILE A 91 -5.13 9.25 -7.70
N TRP A 92 -5.34 9.90 -8.84
CA TRP A 92 -5.94 11.23 -8.90
C TRP A 92 -7.47 11.16 -8.74
N PRO A 93 -8.15 12.25 -8.35
CA PRO A 93 -9.60 12.27 -8.24
C PRO A 93 -10.31 11.74 -9.51
N GLU A 94 -9.84 12.12 -10.69
CA GLU A 94 -10.43 11.72 -11.96
C GLU A 94 -10.24 10.23 -12.26
N MET A 95 -9.13 9.64 -11.80
CA MET A 95 -8.89 8.20 -11.89
C MET A 95 -9.80 7.42 -10.93
N ARG A 96 -10.04 7.96 -9.73
CA ARG A 96 -10.99 7.37 -8.77
C ARG A 96 -12.41 7.39 -9.32
N ASP A 97 -12.84 8.52 -9.88
CA ASP A 97 -14.17 8.66 -10.47
C ASP A 97 -14.33 7.74 -11.70
N ALA A 98 -13.25 7.57 -12.49
CA ALA A 98 -13.21 6.58 -13.57
C ALA A 98 -13.34 5.14 -13.05
N ALA A 99 -12.65 4.77 -11.97
CA ALA A 99 -12.75 3.45 -11.38
C ALA A 99 -14.17 3.14 -10.89
N ALA A 100 -14.82 4.08 -10.20
CA ALA A 100 -16.20 3.94 -9.75
C ALA A 100 -17.19 3.75 -10.92
N GLU A 101 -17.05 4.54 -11.99
CA GLU A 101 -17.92 4.40 -13.17
C GLU A 101 -17.67 3.08 -13.93
N ILE A 102 -16.42 2.62 -14.01
CA ILE A 102 -16.07 1.30 -14.57
C ILE A 102 -16.76 0.18 -13.78
N GLU A 103 -16.68 0.23 -12.45
CA GLU A 103 -17.32 -0.75 -11.56
C GLU A 103 -18.85 -0.74 -11.72
N GLU A 104 -19.49 0.43 -11.69
CA GLU A 104 -20.93 0.59 -11.91
C GLU A 104 -21.37 0.00 -13.26
N VAL A 105 -20.67 0.35 -14.34
CA VAL A 105 -20.99 -0.12 -15.70
C VAL A 105 -20.77 -1.63 -15.84
N PHE A 106 -19.68 -2.16 -15.27
CA PHE A 106 -19.39 -3.58 -15.32
C PHE A 106 -20.45 -4.41 -14.60
N HIS A 107 -20.85 -4.00 -13.39
CA HIS A 107 -21.90 -4.68 -12.65
C HIS A 107 -23.26 -4.58 -13.34
N ALA A 108 -23.60 -3.44 -13.93
CA ALA A 108 -24.84 -3.30 -14.69
C ALA A 108 -24.89 -4.22 -15.92
N GLN A 109 -23.79 -4.31 -16.69
CA GLN A 109 -23.73 -5.17 -17.87
C GLN A 109 -23.72 -6.66 -17.50
N THR A 110 -22.97 -7.06 -16.48
CA THR A 110 -22.94 -8.45 -16.01
C THR A 110 -24.25 -8.88 -15.38
N ALA A 111 -24.91 -8.01 -14.61
CA ALA A 111 -26.27 -8.25 -14.11
C ALA A 111 -27.28 -8.37 -15.25
N GLY A 112 -27.18 -7.53 -16.29
CA GLY A 112 -28.02 -7.60 -17.49
C GLY A 112 -27.84 -8.88 -18.29
N LEU A 113 -26.62 -9.42 -18.37
CA LEU A 113 -26.35 -10.75 -18.95
C LEU A 113 -26.98 -11.88 -18.13
N MET A 114 -26.90 -11.79 -16.80
CA MET A 114 -27.51 -12.77 -15.89
C MET A 114 -29.04 -12.69 -15.87
N ALA A 115 -29.61 -11.49 -15.98
CA ALA A 115 -31.05 -11.26 -16.10
C ALA A 115 -31.59 -11.73 -17.46
N LYS A 116 -30.90 -11.46 -18.58
CA LYS A 116 -31.25 -12.03 -19.89
C LYS A 116 -31.21 -13.57 -19.91
N GLY A 117 -30.39 -14.19 -19.08
CA GLY A 117 -30.40 -15.65 -18.88
C GLY A 117 -31.58 -16.17 -18.05
N ARG A 118 -32.26 -15.30 -17.28
CA ARG A 118 -33.37 -15.65 -16.37
C ARG A 118 -34.74 -15.19 -16.89
N ASP A 119 -34.78 -14.15 -17.70
CA ASP A 119 -36.00 -13.45 -18.14
C ASP A 119 -36.45 -13.83 -19.55
N TYR A 120 -36.67 -15.13 -19.78
CA TYR A 120 -37.75 -15.57 -20.66
C TYR A 120 -39.08 -15.74 -19.90
N GLY A 121 -39.12 -15.47 -18.59
CA GLY A 121 -40.26 -15.75 -17.72
C GLY A 121 -41.07 -14.55 -17.23
N ALA A 122 -40.46 -13.46 -16.75
CA ALA A 122 -41.24 -12.39 -16.12
C ALA A 122 -40.41 -11.12 -15.88
N ALA A 123 -40.90 -9.97 -16.34
CA ALA A 123 -41.19 -8.82 -15.48
C ALA A 123 -41.30 -7.52 -16.30
N ARG A 124 -42.54 -7.11 -16.53
CA ARG A 124 -42.91 -5.72 -16.77
C ARG A 124 -42.84 -4.95 -15.43
N GLY A 125 -42.17 -3.80 -15.44
CA GLY A 125 -42.50 -2.69 -14.56
C GLY A 125 -41.62 -2.48 -13.32
N ARG A 126 -40.64 -1.58 -13.43
CA ARG A 126 -40.40 -0.51 -12.45
C ARG A 126 -39.41 0.52 -13.02
N SER A 127 -39.52 1.75 -12.52
CA SER A 127 -38.78 2.95 -12.91
C SER A 127 -37.25 2.83 -12.68
N THR A 128 -36.58 2.00 -13.47
CA THR A 128 -35.12 1.86 -13.56
C THR A 128 -34.57 2.34 -14.91
N ALA A 129 -35.46 2.76 -15.82
CA ALA A 129 -35.11 3.11 -17.20
C ALA A 129 -34.02 4.19 -17.26
N SER A 130 -34.16 5.30 -16.53
CA SER A 130 -33.21 6.43 -16.62
C SER A 130 -31.79 6.11 -16.13
N VAL A 131 -31.65 5.34 -15.05
CA VAL A 131 -30.34 4.88 -14.54
C VAL A 131 -29.73 3.86 -15.48
N ASN A 132 -30.56 2.96 -16.03
CA ASN A 132 -30.13 1.96 -17.01
C ASN A 132 -29.71 2.62 -18.34
N ASP A 133 -30.39 3.68 -18.76
CA ASP A 133 -30.06 4.48 -19.95
C ASP A 133 -28.73 5.21 -19.76
N ARG A 134 -28.50 5.82 -18.59
CA ARG A 134 -27.21 6.46 -18.26
C ARG A 134 -26.06 5.46 -18.32
N LEU A 135 -26.22 4.28 -17.72
CA LEU A 135 -25.17 3.25 -17.70
C LEU A 135 -24.98 2.59 -19.08
N SER A 136 -26.05 2.49 -19.87
CA SER A 136 -25.99 2.02 -21.26
C SER A 136 -25.26 3.01 -22.16
N LEU A 137 -25.48 4.32 -22.00
CA LEU A 137 -24.70 5.37 -22.66
C LEU A 137 -23.24 5.36 -22.21
N ALA A 138 -23.00 5.24 -20.90
CA ALA A 138 -21.65 5.11 -20.35
C ALA A 138 -20.91 3.88 -20.93
N TYR A 139 -21.64 2.77 -21.09
CA TYR A 139 -21.11 1.57 -21.71
C TYR A 139 -20.73 1.82 -23.17
N ALA A 140 -21.68 2.28 -23.98
CA ALA A 140 -21.49 2.42 -25.43
C ALA A 140 -20.44 3.49 -25.79
N LEU A 141 -20.43 4.63 -25.09
CA LEU A 141 -19.59 5.78 -25.43
C LEU A 141 -18.22 5.75 -24.78
N ARG A 142 -18.04 5.04 -23.65
CA ARG A 142 -16.81 5.13 -22.84
C ARG A 142 -16.22 3.77 -22.50
N TYR A 143 -16.98 2.91 -21.82
CA TYR A 143 -16.47 1.61 -21.37
C TYR A 143 -16.11 0.68 -22.53
N LYS A 144 -16.99 0.51 -23.51
CA LYS A 144 -16.75 -0.38 -24.64
C LYS A 144 -15.54 0.08 -25.48
N PRO A 145 -15.45 1.35 -25.92
CA PRO A 145 -14.27 1.83 -26.62
C PRO A 145 -12.96 1.63 -25.84
N TRP A 146 -12.98 1.93 -24.53
CA TRP A 146 -11.84 1.71 -23.64
C TRP A 146 -11.44 0.23 -23.55
N ALA A 147 -12.41 -0.66 -23.32
CA ALA A 147 -12.17 -2.09 -23.20
C ALA A 147 -11.70 -2.70 -24.53
N ASP A 148 -12.26 -2.25 -25.65
CA ASP A 148 -11.88 -2.67 -27.00
C ASP A 148 -10.44 -2.23 -27.32
N GLU A 149 -10.06 -0.99 -27.00
CA GLU A 149 -8.70 -0.47 -27.17
C GLU A 149 -7.68 -1.32 -26.40
N LEU A 150 -7.91 -1.53 -25.09
CA LEU A 150 -7.01 -2.33 -24.26
C LEU A 150 -6.96 -3.80 -24.70
N SER A 151 -8.08 -4.36 -25.15
CA SER A 151 -8.15 -5.74 -25.66
C SER A 151 -7.41 -5.89 -27.00
N ALA A 152 -7.57 -4.94 -27.91
CA ALA A 152 -6.86 -4.93 -29.19
C ALA A 152 -5.36 -4.84 -28.96
N ALA A 153 -4.93 -3.99 -28.03
CA ALA A 153 -3.54 -3.80 -27.71
C ALA A 153 -2.91 -5.04 -27.03
N TYR A 154 -3.69 -5.79 -26.23
CA TYR A 154 -3.27 -7.11 -25.75
C TYR A 154 -3.14 -8.14 -26.88
N LYS A 155 -4.10 -8.18 -27.81
CA LYS A 155 -4.04 -9.07 -29.00
C LYS A 155 -2.82 -8.77 -29.89
N ALA A 156 -2.35 -7.52 -29.91
CA ALA A 156 -1.12 -7.10 -30.59
C ALA A 156 0.18 -7.47 -29.84
N GLY A 157 0.11 -8.30 -28.80
CA GLY A 157 1.26 -8.72 -28.00
C GLY A 157 1.58 -7.79 -26.83
N GLY A 158 0.68 -6.85 -26.50
CA GLY A 158 0.79 -5.99 -25.33
C GLY A 158 0.60 -6.73 -24.01
N ARG A 159 0.59 -5.97 -22.91
CA ARG A 159 0.25 -6.48 -21.58
C ARG A 159 -1.28 -6.58 -21.43
N PRO A 160 -1.81 -7.50 -20.59
CA PRO A 160 -3.24 -7.68 -20.35
C PRO A 160 -3.80 -6.57 -19.45
N ALA A 161 -3.71 -5.31 -19.90
CA ALA A 161 -4.05 -4.13 -19.12
C ALA A 161 -5.51 -4.11 -18.66
N LEU A 162 -6.43 -4.55 -19.53
CA LEU A 162 -7.84 -4.69 -19.19
C LEU A 162 -8.03 -5.67 -18.03
N ALA A 163 -7.46 -6.88 -18.13
CA ALA A 163 -7.60 -7.91 -17.10
C ALA A 163 -7.00 -7.48 -15.75
N ILE A 164 -5.83 -6.84 -15.78
CA ILE A 164 -5.19 -6.29 -14.57
C ILE A 164 -6.07 -5.22 -13.91
N THR A 165 -6.62 -4.31 -14.73
CA THR A 165 -7.45 -3.21 -14.21
C THR A 165 -8.76 -3.74 -13.65
N VAL A 166 -9.43 -4.66 -14.35
CA VAL A 166 -10.65 -5.32 -13.87
C VAL A 166 -10.39 -6.08 -12.56
N ALA A 167 -9.31 -6.86 -12.48
CA ALA A 167 -8.98 -7.59 -11.26
C ALA A 167 -8.79 -6.67 -10.04
N ILE A 168 -8.17 -5.50 -10.24
CA ILE A 168 -7.91 -4.57 -9.14
C ILE A 168 -9.11 -3.71 -8.79
N VAL A 169 -9.88 -3.26 -9.79
CA VAL A 169 -11.02 -2.33 -9.61
C VAL A 169 -12.30 -3.07 -9.23
N ILE A 170 -12.56 -4.22 -9.85
CA ILE A 170 -13.84 -4.93 -9.73
C ILE A 170 -13.70 -6.15 -8.80
N ASP A 171 -12.63 -6.95 -8.96
CA ASP A 171 -12.43 -8.16 -8.12
C ASP A 171 -11.75 -7.87 -6.77
N ASP A 172 -11.51 -6.59 -6.48
CA ASP A 172 -10.90 -6.07 -5.25
C ASP A 172 -9.52 -6.71 -4.95
N MET A 173 -8.77 -7.06 -6.00
CA MET A 173 -7.50 -7.78 -5.87
C MET A 173 -6.42 -6.88 -5.25
N THR A 174 -5.69 -7.40 -4.26
CA THR A 174 -4.52 -6.72 -3.70
C THR A 174 -3.35 -6.69 -4.70
N LEU A 175 -2.48 -5.67 -4.63
CA LEU A 175 -1.31 -5.61 -5.51
C LEU A 175 -0.42 -6.87 -5.42
N THR A 176 -0.27 -7.46 -4.24
CA THR A 176 0.50 -8.70 -4.05
C THR A 176 -0.13 -9.90 -4.76
N GLN A 177 -1.45 -9.98 -4.83
CA GLN A 177 -2.14 -11.03 -5.60
C GLN A 177 -1.92 -10.80 -7.10
N ALA A 178 -2.09 -9.55 -7.56
CA ALA A 178 -1.86 -9.21 -8.96
C ALA A 178 -0.41 -9.49 -9.39
N GLU A 179 0.59 -9.22 -8.55
CA GLU A 179 2.00 -9.57 -8.83
C GLU A 179 2.19 -11.07 -9.08
N ARG A 180 1.48 -11.91 -8.33
CA ARG A 180 1.56 -13.38 -8.45
C ARG A 180 0.82 -13.87 -9.69
N ASP A 181 -0.40 -13.38 -9.89
CA ASP A 181 -1.30 -13.88 -10.93
C ASP A 181 -0.84 -13.43 -12.33
N PHE A 182 -0.28 -12.23 -12.45
CA PHE A 182 0.18 -11.68 -13.72
C PHE A 182 1.70 -11.80 -13.94
N HIS A 183 2.45 -12.32 -12.96
CA HIS A 183 3.91 -12.43 -12.99
C HIS A 183 4.62 -11.10 -13.35
N MET A 184 4.13 -9.99 -12.79
CA MET A 184 4.66 -8.65 -13.03
C MET A 184 5.09 -7.99 -11.72
N ARG A 185 6.09 -7.12 -11.81
CA ARG A 185 6.50 -6.29 -10.66
C ARG A 185 5.40 -5.30 -10.31
N ARG A 186 5.22 -5.03 -9.01
CA ARG A 186 4.26 -4.06 -8.48
C ARG A 186 4.22 -2.74 -9.23
N ILE A 187 5.39 -2.15 -9.48
CA ILE A 187 5.50 -0.83 -10.13
C ILE A 187 4.91 -0.85 -11.55
N VAL A 188 5.05 -1.96 -12.27
CA VAL A 188 4.49 -2.13 -13.61
C VAL A 188 2.97 -2.24 -13.53
N ILE A 189 2.46 -3.04 -12.58
CA ILE A 189 1.02 -3.18 -12.35
C ILE A 189 0.38 -1.85 -11.97
N GLN A 190 0.97 -1.11 -11.03
CA GLN A 190 0.49 0.21 -10.62
C GLN A 190 0.46 1.18 -11.81
N HIS A 191 1.51 1.18 -12.63
CA HIS A 191 1.55 2.02 -13.82
C HIS A 191 0.48 1.64 -14.84
N ILE A 192 0.28 0.34 -15.10
CA ILE A 192 -0.79 -0.16 -15.99
C ILE A 192 -2.16 0.29 -15.48
N VAL A 193 -2.47 0.12 -14.20
CA VAL A 193 -3.76 0.54 -13.63
C VAL A 193 -3.96 2.05 -13.76
N ARG A 194 -2.95 2.85 -13.37
CA ARG A 194 -3.02 4.32 -13.49
C ARG A 194 -3.24 4.76 -14.93
N ARG A 195 -2.50 4.17 -15.87
CA ARG A 195 -2.61 4.47 -17.31
C ARG A 195 -3.99 4.08 -17.85
N SER A 196 -4.50 2.90 -17.52
CA SER A 196 -5.82 2.44 -17.95
C SER A 196 -6.95 3.32 -17.41
N LEU A 197 -6.89 3.70 -16.13
CA LEU A 197 -7.89 4.60 -15.50
C LEU A 197 -7.82 6.00 -16.10
N LEU A 198 -6.62 6.52 -16.33
CA LEU A 198 -6.44 7.83 -16.95
C LEU A 198 -6.92 7.84 -18.40
N ARG A 199 -6.69 6.75 -19.14
CA ARG A 199 -7.22 6.58 -20.49
C ARG A 199 -8.75 6.60 -20.51
N TYR A 200 -9.37 5.93 -19.56
CA TYR A 200 -10.83 5.99 -19.40
C TYR A 200 -11.30 7.42 -19.07
N ALA A 201 -10.56 8.13 -18.20
CA ALA A 201 -10.86 9.52 -17.85
C ALA A 201 -10.74 10.48 -19.05
N GLU A 202 -9.78 10.26 -19.96
CA GLU A 202 -9.64 11.01 -21.22
C GLU A 202 -10.85 10.79 -22.14
N ILE A 203 -11.24 9.53 -22.36
CA ILE A 203 -12.43 9.18 -23.16
C ILE A 203 -13.69 9.81 -22.55
N SER A 204 -13.75 9.87 -21.21
CA SER A 204 -14.82 10.52 -20.45
C SER A 204 -14.75 12.04 -20.42
N ARG A 205 -13.72 12.66 -21.01
CA ARG A 205 -13.43 14.10 -20.99
C ARG A 205 -13.30 14.70 -19.59
N ARG A 206 -12.90 13.90 -18.60
CA ARG A 206 -12.60 14.36 -17.23
C ARG A 206 -11.21 14.98 -17.12
N VAL A 207 -10.29 14.53 -17.99
CA VAL A 207 -8.93 15.06 -18.09
C VAL A 207 -8.65 15.51 -19.52
N ALA A 208 -7.69 16.42 -19.66
CA ALA A 208 -7.23 16.86 -20.97
C ALA A 208 -6.62 15.68 -21.77
N PRO A 209 -6.81 15.65 -23.11
CA PRO A 209 -6.06 14.74 -23.97
C PRO A 209 -4.55 14.89 -23.74
N GLY A 210 -3.78 13.81 -23.80
CA GLY A 210 -2.35 13.86 -23.52
C GLY A 210 -1.97 13.53 -22.07
N ALA A 211 -2.93 13.17 -21.21
CA ALA A 211 -2.68 12.91 -19.80
C ALA A 211 -1.95 11.57 -19.61
N THR A 212 -2.33 10.56 -20.37
CA THR A 212 -1.66 9.25 -20.37
C THR A 212 -0.20 9.35 -20.86
N GLU A 213 0.07 10.16 -21.86
CA GLU A 213 1.42 10.41 -22.40
C GLU A 213 2.29 11.23 -21.43
N ARG A 214 1.68 12.09 -20.61
CA ARG A 214 2.40 12.76 -19.51
C ARG A 214 2.82 11.75 -18.45
N LEU A 215 1.91 10.87 -18.03
CA LEU A 215 2.20 9.81 -17.07
C LEU A 215 3.33 8.89 -17.54
N ASP A 216 3.34 8.52 -18.83
CA ASP A 216 4.39 7.70 -19.43
C ASP A 216 5.76 8.39 -19.39
N ARG A 217 5.80 9.72 -19.61
CA ARG A 217 7.04 10.51 -19.55
C ARG A 217 7.60 10.64 -18.13
N GLU A 218 6.73 10.72 -17.13
CA GLU A 218 7.14 10.78 -15.71
C GLU A 218 7.71 9.45 -15.20
N HIS A 219 7.32 8.33 -15.81
CA HIS A 219 7.71 7.00 -15.36
C HIS A 219 8.24 6.13 -16.51
N PRO A 220 9.35 6.51 -17.17
CA PRO A 220 9.81 5.84 -18.38
C PRO A 220 10.20 4.37 -18.15
N ASP A 221 10.70 4.02 -16.97
CA ASP A 221 11.04 2.62 -16.61
C ASP A 221 9.80 1.75 -16.46
N ALA A 222 8.77 2.27 -15.80
CA ALA A 222 7.50 1.58 -15.65
C ALA A 222 6.79 1.49 -17.00
N ALA A 223 6.81 2.57 -17.80
CA ALA A 223 6.27 2.61 -19.15
C ALA A 223 6.98 1.61 -20.08
N ARG A 224 8.31 1.48 -20.00
CA ARG A 224 9.08 0.44 -20.73
C ARG A 224 8.64 -0.98 -20.34
N GLY A 225 8.50 -1.24 -19.04
CA GLY A 225 8.00 -2.53 -18.55
C GLY A 225 6.53 -2.79 -18.91
N ALA A 226 5.75 -1.73 -19.08
CA ALA A 226 4.32 -1.73 -19.35
C ALA A 226 3.95 -1.51 -20.82
N ARG A 227 4.91 -1.35 -21.74
CA ARG A 227 4.61 -0.92 -23.13
C ARG A 227 3.52 -1.80 -23.73
N ILE A 228 2.38 -1.14 -23.97
CA ILE A 228 1.29 -1.65 -24.75
C ILE A 228 1.51 -1.07 -26.16
N PRO A 229 1.70 -1.88 -27.21
CA PRO A 229 1.73 -1.36 -28.56
C PRO A 229 0.37 -0.72 -28.83
N LEU A 230 0.35 0.61 -28.95
CA LEU A 230 -0.83 1.31 -29.44
C LEU A 230 -0.96 0.95 -30.93
N ALA A 231 -2.15 0.50 -31.34
CA ALA A 231 -2.45 0.35 -32.76
C ALA A 231 -2.30 1.74 -33.41
N ALA A 232 -1.44 1.83 -34.42
CA ALA A 232 -1.18 3.05 -35.19
C ALA A 232 -2.41 3.44 -36.02
#